data_AF-A0AA41HIC1-F1
#
_entry.id   AF-A0AA41HIC1-F1
#
_cell.length_a   1.000
_cell.length_b   1.000
_cell.length_c   1.000
_cell.angle_alpha   90.00
_cell.angle_beta   90.00
_cell.angle_gamma   90.00
#
_symmetry.space_group_name_H-M   'P 1'
#
loop_
_entity.id
_entity.type
_entity.pdbx_description
1 polymer ?
#
loop_
_entity_poly.entity_id
_entity_poly.type
_entity_poly.pdbx_seq_one_letter_code
_entity_poly.pdbx_strand_id
1 'polypeptide(L)'
;MKLLSTSEFSVRLIGSPFGEEMPRSELIVDGKPTGKVIDGAVLEAAIRWQDLLLVLVTDNIMHEETLRVYLLDTNFEVVDSAWLGSMYATGVFSLLELQPPNKIRFLFFGGTDWTLELLNEQTFALPFSEPRGVHRPLKFHRRFKISGNPQPDGG
;
A
#
# COMPACT_ATOMS: atom_id res chain seq x y z
N MET A 1 3.39 -4.80 -16.18
CA MET A 1 2.54 -4.49 -15.01
C MET A 1 1.09 -4.75 -15.40
N LYS A 2 0.30 -5.31 -14.52
CA LYS A 2 -1.13 -5.58 -14.77
C LYS A 2 -1.94 -5.25 -13.52
N LEU A 3 -2.93 -4.39 -13.65
CA LEU A 3 -3.95 -4.20 -12.62
C LEU A 3 -4.84 -5.45 -12.60
N LEU A 4 -5.03 -6.03 -11.41
CA LEU A 4 -5.88 -7.20 -11.21
C LEU A 4 -7.31 -6.76 -10.93
N SER A 5 -8.26 -7.52 -11.46
CA SER A 5 -9.67 -7.38 -11.11
C SER A 5 -9.97 -7.96 -9.72
N THR A 6 -11.10 -7.59 -9.14
CA THR A 6 -11.57 -8.11 -7.85
C THR A 6 -11.83 -9.62 -7.86
N SER A 7 -12.09 -10.21 -9.03
CA SER A 7 -12.22 -11.65 -9.21
C SER A 7 -10.87 -12.38 -9.13
N GLU A 8 -9.79 -11.75 -9.61
CA GLU A 8 -8.43 -12.30 -9.56
C GLU A 8 -7.80 -12.12 -8.18
N PHE A 9 -8.02 -10.97 -7.55
CA PHE A 9 -7.52 -10.67 -6.22
C PHE A 9 -8.47 -9.76 -5.44
N SER A 10 -8.77 -10.15 -4.20
CA SER A 10 -9.54 -9.35 -3.26
C SER A 10 -9.03 -9.53 -1.83
N VAL A 11 -9.54 -8.72 -0.92
CA VAL A 11 -9.30 -8.88 0.52
C VAL A 11 -10.64 -9.10 1.22
N ARG A 12 -10.61 -9.88 2.30
CA ARG A 12 -11.78 -10.11 3.15
C ARG A 12 -11.47 -9.68 4.57
N LEU A 13 -12.17 -8.66 5.05
CA LEU A 13 -12.03 -8.19 6.42
C LEU A 13 -12.28 -9.33 7.42
N ILE A 14 -11.41 -9.43 8.43
CA ILE A 14 -11.48 -10.39 9.53
C ILE A 14 -11.72 -9.60 10.82
N GLY A 15 -12.70 -10.06 11.61
CA GLY A 15 -13.05 -9.42 12.89
C GLY A 15 -14.18 -8.40 12.77
N SER A 16 -14.39 -7.64 13.83
CA SER A 16 -15.47 -6.65 13.88
C SER A 16 -15.05 -5.35 13.19
N PRO A 17 -15.85 -4.81 12.25
CA PRO A 17 -15.59 -3.51 11.62
C PRO A 17 -15.74 -2.32 12.59
N PHE A 18 -16.23 -2.57 13.81
CA PHE A 18 -16.42 -1.57 14.86
C PHE A 18 -15.47 -1.78 16.06
N GLY A 19 -14.44 -2.61 15.91
CA GLY A 19 -13.42 -2.78 16.94
C GLY A 19 -12.50 -1.57 17.04
N GLU A 20 -11.94 -1.33 18.23
CA GLU A 20 -10.85 -0.35 18.42
C GLU A 20 -9.49 -0.88 17.91
N GLU A 21 -9.43 -2.14 17.48
CA GLU A 21 -8.23 -2.76 16.94
C GLU A 21 -7.98 -2.39 15.49
N MET A 22 -6.69 -2.47 15.10
CA MET A 22 -6.24 -2.36 13.71
C MET A 22 -7.04 -3.32 12.80
N PRO A 23 -7.75 -2.83 11.76
CA PRO A 23 -8.45 -3.70 10.83
C PRO A 23 -7.47 -4.63 10.13
N ARG A 24 -7.88 -5.88 9.94
CA ARG A 24 -7.08 -6.93 9.31
C ARG A 24 -7.90 -7.63 8.25
N SER A 25 -7.27 -7.97 7.13
CA SER A 25 -7.93 -8.66 6.04
C SER A 25 -7.16 -9.89 5.58
N GLU A 26 -7.90 -10.95 5.27
CA GLU A 26 -7.36 -12.14 4.60
C GLU A 26 -7.23 -11.89 3.11
N LEU A 27 -6.13 -12.35 2.52
CA LEU A 27 -5.93 -12.27 1.07
C LEU A 27 -6.72 -13.38 0.37
N ILE A 28 -7.50 -13.00 -0.63
CA ILE A 28 -8.32 -13.89 -1.45
C ILE A 28 -7.81 -13.85 -2.89
N VAL A 29 -7.54 -15.03 -3.48
CA VAL A 29 -7.02 -15.17 -4.84
C VAL A 29 -7.92 -16.12 -5.60
N ASP A 30 -8.43 -15.69 -6.76
CA ASP A 30 -9.40 -16.45 -7.56
C ASP A 30 -10.58 -16.98 -6.71
N GLY A 31 -11.07 -16.15 -5.78
CA GLY A 31 -12.15 -16.47 -4.84
C GLY A 31 -11.77 -17.42 -3.70
N LYS A 32 -10.50 -17.83 -3.57
CA LYS A 32 -10.03 -18.75 -2.53
C LYS A 32 -9.23 -18.04 -1.45
N PRO A 33 -9.49 -18.31 -0.15
CA PRO A 33 -8.67 -17.80 0.94
C PRO A 33 -7.26 -18.38 0.88
N THR A 34 -6.27 -17.53 1.07
CA THR A 34 -4.85 -17.92 1.10
C THR A 34 -4.36 -18.28 2.50
N GLY A 35 -5.11 -17.94 3.56
CA GLY A 35 -4.65 -18.01 4.95
C GLY A 35 -3.66 -16.92 5.34
N LYS A 36 -3.28 -16.02 4.43
CA LYS A 36 -2.41 -14.87 4.72
C LYS A 36 -3.23 -13.65 5.09
N VAL A 37 -2.74 -12.90 6.07
CA VAL A 37 -3.43 -11.75 6.65
C VAL A 37 -2.51 -10.53 6.60
N ILE A 38 -3.08 -9.39 6.24
CA ILE A 38 -2.43 -8.08 6.28
C ILE A 38 -3.29 -7.10 7.08
N ASP A 39 -2.69 -6.03 7.60
CA ASP A 39 -3.46 -4.91 8.16
C ASP A 39 -4.07 -4.10 7.02
N GLY A 40 -5.26 -3.56 7.26
CA GLY A 40 -6.08 -2.81 6.30
C GLY A 40 -7.44 -3.46 6.08
N ALA A 41 -8.41 -2.65 5.66
CA ALA A 41 -9.80 -3.04 5.52
C ALA A 41 -10.28 -3.13 4.07
N VAL A 42 -9.95 -2.13 3.25
CA VAL A 42 -10.50 -1.95 1.90
C VAL A 42 -9.37 -2.07 0.88
N LEU A 43 -9.58 -2.89 -0.16
CA LEU A 43 -8.64 -2.98 -1.27
C LEU A 43 -8.84 -1.82 -2.24
N GLU A 44 -7.82 -0.99 -2.39
CA GLU A 44 -7.79 0.11 -3.36
C GLU A 44 -7.29 -0.37 -4.72
N ALA A 45 -6.22 -1.17 -4.73
CA ALA A 45 -5.67 -1.75 -5.95
C ALA A 45 -4.77 -2.96 -5.67
N ALA A 46 -4.74 -3.87 -6.64
CA ALA A 46 -3.80 -4.99 -6.68
C ALA A 46 -3.11 -5.03 -8.05
N ILE A 47 -1.79 -4.99 -8.07
CA ILE A 47 -1.00 -4.86 -9.29
C ILE A 47 0.04 -5.98 -9.35
N ARG A 48 -0.06 -6.81 -10.38
CA ARG A 48 0.96 -7.81 -10.68
C ARG A 48 2.13 -7.17 -11.42
N TRP A 49 3.33 -7.45 -10.94
CA TRP A 49 4.58 -7.05 -11.59
C TRP A 49 5.62 -8.15 -11.44
N GLN A 50 5.97 -8.78 -12.57
CA GLN A 50 6.77 -10.02 -12.57
C GLN A 50 6.11 -11.05 -11.64
N ASP A 51 6.89 -11.68 -10.77
CA ASP A 51 6.42 -12.67 -9.80
C ASP A 51 5.90 -12.03 -8.49
N LEU A 52 5.89 -10.70 -8.41
CA LEU A 52 5.45 -9.96 -7.23
C LEU A 52 4.04 -9.40 -7.39
N LEU A 53 3.39 -9.20 -6.25
CA LEU A 53 2.08 -8.58 -6.15
C LEU A 53 2.15 -7.36 -5.24
N LEU A 54 1.89 -6.18 -5.81
CA LEU A 54 1.72 -4.94 -5.06
C LEU A 54 0.26 -4.81 -4.65
N VAL A 55 0.01 -4.62 -3.36
CA VAL A 55 -1.33 -4.52 -2.77
C VAL A 55 -1.43 -3.19 -2.02
N LEU A 56 -2.46 -2.43 -2.36
CA LEU A 56 -2.78 -1.11 -1.80
C LEU A 56 -4.10 -1.25 -1.04
N VAL A 57 -4.09 -1.03 0.28
CA VAL A 57 -5.29 -1.12 1.12
C VAL A 57 -5.44 0.10 2.02
N THR A 58 -6.67 0.52 2.29
CA THR A 58 -6.98 1.57 3.26
C THR A 58 -7.59 1.00 4.52
N ASP A 59 -7.38 1.69 5.63
CA ASP A 59 -7.82 1.22 6.96
C ASP A 59 -9.32 1.48 7.20
N ASN A 60 -9.93 2.43 6.49
CA ASN A 60 -11.35 2.83 6.64
C ASN A 60 -11.72 3.18 8.09
N ILE A 61 -10.82 3.88 8.78
CA ILE A 61 -11.00 4.40 10.15
C ILE A 61 -11.51 5.83 10.06
N MET A 62 -12.54 6.16 10.85
CA MET A 62 -13.11 7.51 10.85
C MET A 62 -12.06 8.56 11.20
N HIS A 63 -11.95 9.59 10.37
CA HIS A 63 -11.01 10.71 10.52
C HIS A 63 -9.52 10.37 10.32
N GLU A 64 -9.19 9.13 9.95
CA GLU A 64 -7.83 8.69 9.67
C GLU A 64 -7.74 8.03 8.29
N GLU A 65 -7.05 8.70 7.37
CA GLU A 65 -6.82 8.16 6.02
C GLU A 65 -5.40 7.61 5.95
N THR A 66 -5.29 6.28 6.10
CA THR A 66 -4.03 5.55 5.98
C THR A 66 -4.10 4.60 4.79
N LEU A 67 -3.17 4.78 3.84
CA LEU A 67 -2.95 3.89 2.72
C LEU A 67 -1.76 2.98 3.03
N ARG A 68 -1.99 1.69 3.10
CA ARG A 68 -0.96 0.68 3.30
C ARG A 68 -0.55 0.09 1.97
N VAL A 69 0.75 -0.12 1.85
CA VAL A 69 1.41 -0.63 0.66
C VAL A 69 2.14 -1.90 1.06
N TYR A 70 1.75 -3.01 0.46
CA TYR A 70 2.41 -4.30 0.63
C TYR A 70 2.96 -4.79 -0.70
N LEU A 71 4.20 -5.24 -0.69
CA LEU A 71 4.76 -6.00 -1.79
C LEU A 71 4.89 -7.45 -1.33
N LEU A 72 4.21 -8.34 -2.06
CA LEU A 72 4.12 -9.75 -1.75
C LEU A 72 4.88 -10.59 -2.77
N ASP A 73 5.47 -11.70 -2.30
CA ASP A 73 6.04 -12.73 -3.17
C ASP A 73 4.98 -13.72 -3.70
N THR A 74 5.42 -14.76 -4.39
CA THR A 74 4.56 -15.81 -4.96
C THR A 74 3.84 -16.68 -3.92
N ASN A 75 4.33 -16.69 -2.67
CA ASN A 75 3.70 -17.36 -1.53
C ASN A 75 2.84 -16.39 -0.69
N PHE A 76 2.66 -15.15 -1.19
CA PHE A 76 1.97 -14.06 -0.52
C PHE A 76 2.62 -13.62 0.80
N GLU A 77 3.93 -13.83 0.94
CA GLU A 77 4.72 -13.29 2.05
C GLU A 77 5.09 -11.83 1.79
N VAL A 78 5.04 -11.00 2.84
CA VAL A 78 5.36 -9.58 2.74
C VAL A 78 6.88 -9.38 2.64
N VAL A 79 7.37 -9.07 1.44
CA VAL A 79 8.80 -8.81 1.20
C VAL A 79 9.18 -7.36 1.52
N ASP A 80 8.29 -6.40 1.29
CA ASP A 80 8.47 -4.99 1.68
C ASP A 80 7.11 -4.35 1.96
N SER A 81 7.09 -3.33 2.81
CA SER A 81 5.86 -2.62 3.15
C SER A 81 6.12 -1.18 3.58
N ALA A 82 5.08 -0.37 3.42
CA ALA A 82 5.02 1.01 3.86
C ALA A 82 3.56 1.37 4.17
N TRP A 83 3.36 2.44 4.91
CA TRP A 83 2.07 3.11 4.96
C TRP A 83 2.25 4.61 4.76
N LEU A 84 1.25 5.20 4.11
CA LEU A 84 1.14 6.62 3.83
C LEU A 84 -0.02 7.15 4.67
N GLY A 85 0.24 8.15 5.49
CA GLY A 85 -0.77 8.82 6.28
C GLY A 85 -0.19 10.06 6.95
N SER A 86 -1.05 11.00 7.30
CA SER A 86 -0.69 12.14 8.14
C SER A 86 -1.82 12.44 9.11
N MET A 87 -1.48 12.88 10.31
CA MET A 87 -2.48 13.34 11.26
C MET A 87 -3.28 14.47 10.63
N TYR A 88 -4.61 14.41 10.76
CA TYR A 88 -5.55 15.43 10.26
C TYR A 88 -5.62 15.60 8.73
N ALA A 89 -4.92 14.77 7.96
CA ALA A 89 -5.02 14.82 6.51
C ALA A 89 -6.15 13.91 6.02
N THR A 90 -7.16 14.50 5.38
CA THR A 90 -8.18 13.75 4.64
C THR A 90 -7.72 13.53 3.21
N GLY A 91 -8.02 12.37 2.63
CA GLY A 91 -7.67 12.04 1.26
C GLY A 91 -8.42 10.81 0.78
N VAL A 92 -8.65 10.74 -0.52
CA VAL A 92 -9.21 9.56 -1.18
C VAL A 92 -8.16 9.03 -2.14
N PHE A 93 -7.87 7.74 -2.05
CA PHE A 93 -7.01 7.09 -3.05
C PHE A 93 -7.66 7.22 -4.42
N SER A 94 -6.98 7.86 -5.36
CA SER A 94 -7.57 8.18 -6.65
C SER A 94 -6.51 8.38 -7.73
N LEU A 95 -6.97 8.46 -8.99
CA LEU A 95 -6.14 8.69 -10.18
C LEU A 95 -4.95 7.73 -10.27
N LEU A 96 -5.17 6.45 -9.97
CA LEU A 96 -4.15 5.41 -10.15
C LEU A 96 -3.78 5.28 -11.63
N GLU A 97 -2.52 5.54 -11.94
CA GLU A 97 -1.92 5.38 -13.25
C GLU A 97 -0.77 4.36 -13.18
N LEU A 98 -0.81 3.35 -14.06
CA LEU A 98 0.33 2.45 -14.24
C LEU A 98 1.31 3.07 -15.23
N GLN A 99 2.57 3.17 -14.83
CA GLN A 99 3.68 3.68 -15.64
C GLN A 99 4.71 2.56 -15.85
N PRO A 100 4.52 1.70 -16.88
CA PRO A 100 5.50 0.66 -17.20
C PRO A 100 6.90 1.26 -17.40
N PRO A 101 7.96 0.53 -17.01
CA PRO A 101 7.94 -0.89 -16.67
C PRO A 101 7.62 -1.20 -15.20
N ASN A 102 7.76 -0.24 -14.27
CA ASN A 102 7.86 -0.53 -12.83
C ASN A 102 7.30 0.58 -11.91
N LYS A 103 6.61 1.60 -12.43
CA LYS A 103 6.12 2.72 -11.63
C LYS A 103 4.60 2.76 -11.60
N ILE A 104 4.06 3.27 -10.51
CA ILE A 104 2.68 3.72 -10.44
C ILE A 104 2.62 5.15 -9.89
N ARG A 105 1.61 5.89 -10.32
CA ARG A 105 1.24 7.17 -9.74
C ARG A 105 -0.17 7.12 -9.20
N PHE A 106 -0.43 7.87 -8.15
CA PHE A 106 -1.76 8.03 -7.59
C PHE A 106 -1.80 9.31 -6.77
N LEU A 107 -3.00 9.90 -6.66
CA LEU A 107 -3.27 10.93 -5.68
C LEU A 107 -3.69 10.29 -4.36
N PHE A 108 -3.18 10.86 -3.28
CA PHE A 108 -3.66 10.55 -1.93
C PHE A 108 -3.66 11.81 -1.07
N PHE A 109 -3.69 11.67 0.26
CA PHE A 109 -3.90 12.76 1.22
C PHE A 109 -3.15 14.06 0.87
N GLY A 110 -3.80 15.20 1.15
CA GLY A 110 -3.26 16.52 0.84
C GLY A 110 -3.13 16.82 -0.67
N GLY A 111 -3.79 16.04 -1.53
CA GLY A 111 -3.71 16.20 -2.99
C GLY A 111 -2.33 15.89 -3.58
N THR A 112 -1.50 15.15 -2.83
CA THR A 112 -0.12 14.87 -3.22
C THR A 112 -0.08 13.81 -4.33
N ASP A 113 0.63 14.08 -5.41
CA ASP A 113 0.98 13.09 -6.44
C ASP A 113 2.12 12.21 -5.93
N TRP A 114 1.75 10.98 -5.59
CA TRP A 114 2.66 9.96 -5.11
C TRP A 114 3.11 9.08 -6.27
N THR A 115 4.43 8.89 -6.37
CA THR A 115 5.02 7.89 -7.26
C THR A 115 5.58 6.75 -6.42
N LEU A 116 5.19 5.52 -6.75
CA LEU A 116 5.80 4.31 -6.23
C LEU A 116 6.58 3.61 -7.35
N GLU A 117 7.85 3.32 -7.10
CA GLU A 117 8.74 2.62 -8.03
C GLU A 117 9.15 1.26 -7.48
N LEU A 118 8.79 0.19 -8.20
CA LEU A 118 9.20 -1.19 -7.92
C LEU A 118 10.63 -1.43 -8.38
N LEU A 119 11.44 -2.08 -7.55
CA LEU A 119 12.85 -2.36 -7.80
C LEU A 119 13.05 -3.82 -8.21
N ASN A 120 13.78 -4.05 -9.29
CA ASN A 120 14.09 -5.41 -9.76
C ASN A 120 14.89 -6.21 -8.72
N GLU A 121 15.77 -5.51 -8.00
CA GLU A 121 16.64 -6.07 -6.98
C GLU A 121 16.42 -5.36 -5.63
N GLN A 122 16.72 -6.09 -4.57
CA GLN A 122 16.68 -5.56 -3.22
C GLN A 122 17.81 -4.52 -3.07
N THR A 123 17.44 -3.27 -2.86
CA THR A 123 18.39 -2.15 -2.81
C THR A 123 18.59 -1.72 -1.36
N PHE A 124 19.84 -1.41 -1.00
CA PHE A 124 20.15 -0.85 0.31
C PHE A 124 19.45 0.50 0.49
N ALA A 125 18.84 0.72 1.66
CA ALA A 125 18.21 1.98 2.01
C ALA A 125 18.56 2.36 3.44
N LEU A 126 18.88 3.63 3.64
CA LEU A 126 19.12 4.18 4.96
C LEU A 126 17.79 4.32 5.72
N PRO A 127 17.74 4.01 7.02
CA PRO A 127 16.58 4.31 7.82
C PRO A 127 16.37 5.84 7.89
N PHE A 128 15.11 6.28 7.98
CA PHE A 128 14.70 7.70 8.14
C PHE A 128 14.86 8.63 6.92
N SER A 129 15.14 8.10 5.72
CA SER A 129 15.18 8.90 4.49
C SER A 129 13.85 8.96 3.73
N GLU A 130 12.73 8.59 4.36
CA GLU A 130 11.43 8.52 3.70
C GLU A 130 10.79 9.93 3.58
N PRO A 131 9.97 10.17 2.54
CA PRO A 131 9.19 11.40 2.44
C PRO A 131 8.25 11.58 3.64
N ARG A 132 7.85 12.83 3.92
CA ARG A 132 6.87 13.12 4.97
C ARG A 132 5.58 12.34 4.76
N GLY A 133 5.02 11.81 5.84
CA GLY A 133 3.82 10.97 5.82
C GLY A 133 4.04 9.58 5.24
N VAL A 134 5.27 9.18 4.90
CA VAL A 134 5.62 7.80 4.56
C VAL A 134 6.32 7.17 5.75
N HIS A 135 5.80 6.03 6.19
CA HIS A 135 6.28 5.30 7.35
C HIS A 135 6.54 3.84 6.98
N ARG A 136 7.61 3.25 7.53
CA ARG A 136 8.04 1.89 7.19
C ARG A 136 8.66 1.17 8.38
N PRO A 137 8.61 -0.18 8.41
CA PRO A 137 9.43 -0.98 9.30
C PRO A 137 10.93 -0.69 9.10
N LEU A 138 11.70 -0.80 10.19
CA LEU A 138 13.16 -0.66 10.17
C LEU A 138 13.79 -1.86 9.45
N LYS A 139 14.13 -1.67 8.17
CA LYS A 139 14.84 -2.63 7.31
C LYS A 139 15.92 -1.87 6.53
N PHE A 140 17.09 -2.48 6.38
CA PHE A 140 18.21 -1.92 5.61
C PHE A 140 18.08 -2.12 4.10
N HIS A 141 16.99 -2.73 3.66
CA HIS A 141 16.77 -3.04 2.27
C HIS A 141 15.33 -2.81 1.86
N ARG A 142 15.14 -2.40 0.61
CA ARG A 142 13.85 -2.08 0.01
C ARG A 142 13.69 -2.75 -1.35
N ARG A 143 12.45 -3.07 -1.67
CA ARG A 143 11.99 -3.57 -2.98
C ARG A 143 11.11 -2.55 -3.69
N PHE A 144 10.76 -1.44 -3.04
CA PHE A 144 10.14 -0.30 -3.71
C PHE A 144 10.49 1.03 -3.04
N LYS A 145 10.47 2.11 -3.82
CA LYS A 145 10.61 3.49 -3.36
C LYS A 145 9.26 4.19 -3.42
N ILE A 146 9.01 5.08 -2.47
CA ILE A 146 7.89 6.04 -2.53
C ILE A 146 8.51 7.43 -2.58
N SER A 147 7.99 8.26 -3.47
CA SER A 147 8.33 9.68 -3.55
C SER A 147 7.06 10.49 -3.74
N GLY A 148 7.00 11.63 -3.07
CA GLY A 148 5.94 12.62 -3.20
C GLY A 148 6.45 13.92 -2.59
N ASN A 149 5.79 15.02 -2.94
CA ASN A 149 6.10 16.33 -2.36
C ASN A 149 4.88 16.87 -1.62
N PRO A 150 4.51 16.27 -0.47
CA PRO A 150 3.38 16.74 0.31
C PRO A 150 3.64 18.15 0.79
N GLN A 151 2.66 19.03 0.61
CA GLN A 151 2.74 20.39 1.15
C GLN A 151 2.80 20.30 2.68
N PRO A 152 3.61 21.14 3.34
CA PRO A 152 3.52 21.27 4.79
C PRO A 152 2.11 21.76 5.15
N ASP A 153 1.53 21.23 6.22
CA ASP A 153 0.30 21.78 6.79
C ASP A 153 0.50 23.29 7.00
N GLY A 154 -0.36 24.09 6.37
CA GLY A 154 -0.31 25.54 6.50
C GLY A 154 -0.44 25.91 7.98
N GLY A 155 0.58 26.60 8.50
CA GLY A 155 0.56 27.16 9.86
C GLY A 155 -0.38 28.36 9.99
#